data_AF-A0A3B9DLM3-F1
#
_entry.id   AF-A0A3B9DLM3-F1
#
_cell.length_a   1.000
_cell.length_b   1.000
_cell.length_c   1.000
_cell.angle_alpha   90.00
_cell.angle_beta   90.00
_cell.angle_gamma   90.00
#
_symmetry.space_group_name_H-M   'P 1'
#
loop_
_entity.id
_entity.type
_entity.pdbx_description
1 polymer ?
#
loop_
_entity_poly.entity_id
_entity_poly.type
_entity_poly.pdbx_seq_one_letter_code
_entity_poly.pdbx_strand_id
1 'polypeptide(L)'
;EAEVEEAVEDEQAELEKRRLSARDRAKGQFQRFAKRFAKGIVDDEFVALVGPSVIVPSYVVFNHLCWKLVQLELADPIVIVDIQATLWRFFWGDSDRSGFIAGLSEKEQEAAVEILERHNAEAVLLASLLQAYGVVSEQGSWDELTRLRDVWRMILTHTLWQPTAGAVADASTVAGPTAITPDELLNGLESLARFISEREKLQIVETALGARPGTVETRAVKMNRGPGDSGATLVAEFVVVDPDAVLTPVAAKTVLTELRAVLPAPIGELTLENPEPNNEYIQLTHPSTRSRALADFKEQYYVFVDLAAGVDEELDRPDPPVADWENELDALYSLTR
;
A
#
# COMPACT_ATOMS: atom_id res chain seq x y z
N GLU A 1 -35.04 13.62 46.82
CA GLU A 1 -33.70 13.56 46.22
C GLU A 1 -33.59 12.39 45.26
N ALA A 2 -33.79 11.14 45.68
CA ALA A 2 -33.78 9.96 44.79
C ALA A 2 -34.72 10.05 43.56
N GLU A 3 -35.99 10.48 43.72
CA GLU A 3 -36.92 10.65 42.59
C GLU A 3 -36.53 11.77 41.60
N VAL A 4 -35.75 12.76 42.07
CA VAL A 4 -35.28 13.88 41.22
C VAL A 4 -34.03 13.45 40.45
N GLU A 5 -33.20 12.59 41.05
CA GLU A 5 -32.03 11.99 40.43
C GLU A 5 -32.44 11.01 39.32
N GLU A 6 -33.43 10.15 39.57
CA GLU A 6 -33.98 9.19 38.60
C GLU A 6 -34.64 9.89 37.40
N ALA A 7 -35.38 10.98 37.63
CA ALA A 7 -35.99 11.77 36.55
C ALA A 7 -34.94 12.49 35.66
N VAL A 8 -33.81 12.91 36.24
CA VAL A 8 -32.70 13.54 35.49
C VAL A 8 -31.93 12.49 34.69
N GLU A 9 -31.73 11.28 35.23
CA GLU A 9 -31.11 10.16 34.50
C GLU A 9 -31.98 9.71 33.31
N ASP A 10 -33.29 9.61 33.48
CA ASP A 10 -34.22 9.24 32.40
C ASP A 10 -34.25 10.29 31.28
N GLU A 11 -34.25 11.59 31.62
CA GLU A 11 -34.21 12.67 30.63
C GLU A 11 -32.87 12.68 29.87
N GLN A 12 -31.75 12.42 30.56
CA GLN A 12 -30.44 12.29 29.93
C GLN A 12 -30.38 11.07 28.99
N ALA A 13 -30.90 9.92 29.41
CA ALA A 13 -30.97 8.73 28.57
C ALA A 13 -31.86 8.92 27.34
N GLU A 14 -32.96 9.67 27.45
CA GLU A 14 -33.81 9.99 26.31
C GLU A 14 -33.13 10.98 25.33
N LEU A 15 -32.43 11.98 25.86
CA LEU A 15 -31.62 12.91 25.06
C LEU A 15 -30.48 12.18 24.34
N GLU A 16 -29.81 11.24 25.00
CA GLU A 16 -28.78 10.39 24.40
C GLU A 16 -29.35 9.51 23.29
N LYS A 17 -30.49 8.85 23.51
CA LYS A 17 -31.18 8.07 22.45
C LYS A 17 -31.55 8.93 21.24
N ARG A 18 -32.04 10.15 21.46
CA ARG A 18 -32.36 11.10 20.38
C ARG A 18 -31.10 11.56 19.63
N ARG A 19 -30.00 11.79 20.35
CA ARG A 19 -28.69 12.14 19.77
C ARG A 19 -28.11 11.00 18.93
N LEU A 20 -28.14 9.77 19.44
CA LEU A 20 -27.73 8.56 18.70
C LEU A 20 -28.55 8.41 17.42
N SER A 21 -29.88 8.56 17.50
CA SER A 21 -30.76 8.54 16.33
C SER A 21 -30.46 9.66 15.31
N ALA A 22 -30.04 10.84 15.75
CA ALA A 22 -29.61 11.91 14.85
C ALA A 22 -28.27 11.59 14.17
N ARG A 23 -27.30 11.05 14.92
CA ARG A 23 -25.97 10.63 14.42
C ARG A 23 -26.10 9.50 13.40
N ASP A 24 -26.93 8.50 13.66
CA ASP A 24 -27.17 7.38 12.73
C ASP A 24 -27.83 7.85 11.43
N ARG A 25 -28.78 8.79 11.52
CA ARG A 25 -29.38 9.41 10.33
C ARG A 25 -28.35 10.19 9.52
N ALA A 26 -27.51 10.98 10.19
CA ALA A 26 -26.43 11.71 9.53
C ALA A 26 -25.44 10.74 8.86
N LYS A 27 -25.07 9.65 9.55
CA LYS A 27 -24.20 8.59 9.02
C LYS A 27 -24.71 8.03 7.70
N GLY A 28 -25.99 7.63 7.68
CA GLY A 28 -26.63 7.14 6.46
C GLY A 28 -26.73 8.18 5.35
N GLN A 29 -26.95 9.46 5.68
CA GLN A 29 -27.02 10.54 4.69
C GLN A 29 -25.66 10.83 4.04
N PHE A 30 -24.61 11.00 4.85
CA PHE A 30 -23.27 11.27 4.36
C PHE A 30 -22.71 10.10 3.55
N GLN A 31 -22.92 8.86 4.00
CA GLN A 31 -22.49 7.69 3.24
C GLN A 31 -23.20 7.58 1.88
N ARG A 32 -24.52 7.85 1.81
CA ARG A 32 -25.25 7.89 0.53
C ARG A 32 -24.78 9.03 -0.37
N PHE A 33 -24.53 10.20 0.21
CA PHE A 33 -23.97 11.34 -0.51
C PHE A 33 -22.60 10.99 -1.11
N ALA A 34 -21.69 10.43 -0.31
CA ALA A 34 -20.35 10.07 -0.73
C ALA A 34 -20.39 9.02 -1.86
N LYS A 35 -21.20 7.96 -1.71
CA LYS A 35 -21.40 6.96 -2.77
C LYS A 35 -21.92 7.56 -4.07
N ARG A 36 -22.93 8.45 -3.97
CA ARG A 36 -23.53 9.08 -5.15
C ARG A 36 -22.54 10.02 -5.84
N PHE A 37 -21.78 10.78 -5.08
CA PHE A 37 -20.76 11.68 -5.62
C PHE A 37 -19.63 10.90 -6.30
N ALA A 38 -19.10 9.86 -5.65
CA ALA A 38 -18.06 9.01 -6.22
C ALA A 38 -18.51 8.38 -7.55
N LYS A 39 -19.77 7.94 -7.64
CA LYS A 39 -20.34 7.46 -8.90
C LYS A 39 -20.46 8.54 -9.97
N GLY A 40 -20.78 9.78 -9.59
CA GLY A 40 -20.92 10.89 -10.53
C GLY A 40 -19.59 11.43 -11.04
N ILE A 41 -18.56 11.49 -10.19
CA ILE A 41 -17.25 12.05 -10.59
C ILE A 41 -16.49 11.14 -11.56
N VAL A 42 -16.80 9.84 -11.58
CA VAL A 42 -16.23 8.86 -12.53
C VAL A 42 -17.09 8.66 -13.79
N ASP A 43 -18.17 9.42 -13.96
CA ASP A 43 -19.04 9.33 -15.13
C ASP A 43 -18.50 10.23 -16.26
N ASP A 44 -18.05 9.61 -17.34
CA ASP A 44 -17.45 10.30 -18.49
C ASP A 44 -18.38 11.36 -19.11
N GLU A 45 -19.70 11.12 -19.14
CA GLU A 45 -20.67 12.07 -19.69
C GLU A 45 -20.78 13.30 -18.78
N PHE A 46 -20.79 13.08 -17.46
CA PHE A 46 -20.79 14.16 -16.48
C PHE A 46 -19.48 14.97 -16.55
N VAL A 47 -18.34 14.29 -16.57
CA VAL A 47 -17.01 14.91 -16.64
C VAL A 47 -16.86 15.75 -17.90
N ALA A 48 -17.27 15.23 -19.06
CA ALA A 48 -17.23 15.96 -20.33
C ALA A 48 -18.16 17.19 -20.32
N LEU A 49 -19.30 17.12 -19.63
CA LEU A 49 -20.25 18.23 -19.52
C LEU A 49 -19.73 19.37 -18.64
N VAL A 50 -19.16 19.06 -17.47
CA VAL A 50 -18.79 20.08 -16.47
C VAL A 50 -17.35 20.58 -16.64
N GLY A 51 -16.46 19.74 -17.17
CA GLY A 51 -15.07 20.07 -17.45
C GLY A 51 -14.18 20.28 -16.20
N PRO A 52 -12.89 20.58 -16.41
CA PRO A 52 -11.88 20.64 -15.35
C PRO A 52 -12.13 21.72 -14.30
N SER A 53 -12.77 22.84 -14.70
CA SER A 53 -13.10 23.94 -13.79
C SER A 53 -14.07 23.54 -12.66
N VAL A 54 -14.83 22.46 -12.84
CA VAL A 54 -15.69 21.88 -11.80
C VAL A 54 -15.05 20.66 -11.18
N ILE A 55 -14.41 19.78 -11.97
CA ILE A 55 -13.88 18.51 -11.46
C ILE A 55 -12.73 18.73 -10.46
N VAL A 56 -11.77 19.61 -10.75
CA VAL A 56 -10.60 19.79 -9.88
C VAL A 56 -10.97 20.34 -8.49
N PRO A 57 -11.75 21.44 -8.36
CA PRO A 57 -12.20 21.88 -7.05
C PRO A 57 -13.08 20.85 -6.34
N SER A 58 -13.90 20.12 -7.11
CA SER A 58 -14.77 19.08 -6.57
C SER A 58 -13.98 17.92 -5.97
N TYR A 59 -12.87 17.52 -6.62
CA TYR A 59 -11.92 16.54 -6.09
C TYR A 59 -11.35 17.00 -4.74
N VAL A 60 -10.84 18.24 -4.65
CA VAL A 60 -10.25 18.78 -3.41
C VAL A 60 -11.25 18.76 -2.26
N VAL A 61 -12.43 19.32 -2.48
CA VAL A 61 -13.49 19.40 -1.46
C VAL A 61 -13.92 18.01 -1.03
N PHE A 62 -14.07 17.09 -1.98
CA PHE A 62 -14.58 15.76 -1.68
C PHE A 62 -13.54 14.87 -1.00
N ASN A 63 -12.25 14.99 -1.34
CA ASN A 63 -11.18 14.31 -0.62
C ASN A 63 -11.14 14.75 0.85
N HIS A 64 -11.19 16.06 1.09
CA HIS A 64 -11.25 16.62 2.44
C HIS A 64 -12.49 16.17 3.20
N LEU A 65 -13.66 16.16 2.55
CA LEU A 65 -14.90 15.70 3.17
C LEU A 65 -14.80 14.24 3.60
N CYS A 66 -14.33 13.35 2.73
CA CYS A 66 -14.21 11.93 3.04
C CYS A 66 -13.30 11.70 4.26
N TRP A 67 -12.13 12.32 4.26
CA TRP A 67 -11.22 12.32 5.39
C TRP A 67 -11.88 12.78 6.69
N LYS A 68 -12.66 13.88 6.66
CA LYS A 68 -13.41 14.35 7.84
C LYS A 68 -14.54 13.42 8.26
N LEU A 69 -15.22 12.75 7.33
CA LEU A 69 -16.29 11.80 7.67
C LEU A 69 -15.75 10.61 8.46
N VAL A 70 -14.54 10.15 8.15
CA VAL A 70 -13.86 9.11 8.93
C VAL A 70 -13.45 9.65 10.30
N GLN A 71 -12.81 10.83 10.37
CA GLN A 71 -12.38 11.43 11.66
C GLN A 71 -13.55 11.68 12.62
N LEU A 72 -14.71 12.07 12.11
CA LEU A 72 -15.90 12.37 12.91
C LEU A 72 -16.79 11.14 13.16
N GLU A 73 -16.41 9.97 12.61
CA GLU A 73 -17.18 8.72 12.57
C GLU A 73 -18.62 8.91 12.04
N LEU A 74 -18.78 9.81 11.07
CA LEU A 74 -20.04 10.14 10.41
C LEU A 74 -20.27 9.30 9.15
N ALA A 75 -19.50 8.24 8.96
CA ALA A 75 -19.69 7.26 7.90
C ALA A 75 -19.02 5.94 8.33
N ASP A 76 -19.28 4.88 7.57
CA ASP A 76 -18.54 3.64 7.69
C ASP A 76 -17.10 3.86 7.15
N PRO A 77 -16.04 3.73 7.98
CA PRO A 77 -14.68 4.02 7.58
C PRO A 77 -14.21 3.25 6.34
N ILE A 78 -14.45 1.93 6.28
CA ILE A 78 -13.95 1.11 5.17
C ILE A 78 -14.62 1.51 3.85
N VAL A 79 -15.91 1.84 3.91
CA VAL A 79 -16.65 2.31 2.74
C VAL A 79 -16.16 3.67 2.25
N ILE A 80 -15.80 4.57 3.17
CA ILE A 80 -15.26 5.88 2.77
C ILE A 80 -13.85 5.75 2.20
N VAL A 81 -13.01 4.88 2.76
CA VAL A 81 -11.67 4.63 2.21
C VAL A 81 -11.77 4.05 0.79
N ASP A 82 -12.69 3.13 0.52
CA ASP A 82 -12.94 2.61 -0.83
C ASP A 82 -13.37 3.71 -1.81
N ILE A 83 -14.23 4.64 -1.35
CA ILE A 83 -14.62 5.83 -2.11
C ILE A 83 -13.41 6.75 -2.37
N GLN A 84 -12.55 6.98 -1.38
CA GLN A 84 -11.35 7.80 -1.54
C GLN A 84 -10.35 7.15 -2.50
N ALA A 85 -10.13 5.85 -2.40
CA ALA A 85 -9.28 5.12 -3.34
C ALA A 85 -9.82 5.24 -4.78
N THR A 86 -11.14 5.14 -4.97
CA THR A 86 -11.78 5.38 -6.28
C THR A 86 -11.55 6.81 -6.77
N LEU A 87 -11.68 7.81 -5.89
CA LEU A 87 -11.45 9.21 -6.20
C LEU A 87 -10.00 9.49 -6.60
N TRP A 88 -9.03 8.92 -5.88
CA TRP A 88 -7.61 9.07 -6.17
C TRP A 88 -7.22 8.40 -7.49
N ARG A 89 -7.72 7.18 -7.75
CA ARG A 89 -7.52 6.51 -9.05
C ARG A 89 -8.11 7.28 -10.21
N PHE A 90 -9.29 7.85 -10.04
CA PHE A 90 -9.89 8.70 -11.06
C PHE A 90 -9.01 9.94 -11.34
N PHE A 91 -8.58 10.64 -10.28
CA PHE A 91 -7.89 11.91 -10.43
C PHE A 91 -6.47 11.75 -10.95
N TRP A 92 -5.72 10.83 -10.35
CA TRP A 92 -4.29 10.65 -10.61
C TRP A 92 -3.97 9.48 -11.53
N GLY A 93 -4.85 8.48 -11.62
CA GLY A 93 -4.68 7.31 -12.49
C GLY A 93 -4.39 6.02 -11.74
N ASP A 94 -4.10 4.98 -12.52
CA ASP A 94 -3.62 3.69 -12.06
C ASP A 94 -2.69 3.05 -13.12
N SER A 95 -2.34 1.77 -12.95
CA SER A 95 -1.48 1.04 -13.89
C SER A 95 -2.05 0.93 -15.30
N ASP A 96 -3.37 1.04 -15.45
CA ASP A 96 -4.08 0.73 -16.69
C ASP A 96 -4.59 2.00 -17.38
N ARG A 97 -4.80 3.09 -16.62
CA ARG A 97 -5.41 4.33 -17.10
C ARG A 97 -4.69 5.56 -16.55
N SER A 98 -4.42 6.51 -17.45
CA SER A 98 -4.01 7.86 -17.07
C SER A 98 -5.11 8.53 -16.24
N GLY A 99 -4.72 9.23 -15.18
CA GLY A 99 -5.64 10.01 -14.37
C GLY A 99 -6.28 11.16 -15.13
N PHE A 100 -7.39 11.67 -14.58
CA PHE A 100 -8.08 12.85 -15.09
C PHE A 100 -7.13 14.03 -15.30
N ILE A 101 -6.26 14.32 -14.33
CA ILE A 101 -5.35 15.47 -14.40
C ILE A 101 -4.32 15.33 -15.53
N ALA A 102 -3.80 14.12 -15.76
CA ALA A 102 -2.85 13.84 -16.85
C ALA A 102 -3.49 13.97 -18.24
N GLY A 103 -4.81 13.77 -18.34
CA GLY A 103 -5.57 13.94 -19.59
C GLY A 103 -5.88 15.39 -19.96
N LEU A 104 -5.65 16.35 -19.06
CA LEU A 104 -5.87 17.77 -19.31
C LEU A 104 -4.80 18.36 -20.23
N SER A 105 -5.12 19.47 -20.92
CA SER A 105 -4.09 20.24 -21.62
C SER A 105 -3.10 20.86 -20.64
N GLU A 106 -1.88 21.18 -21.09
CA GLU A 106 -0.82 21.77 -20.24
C GLU A 106 -1.31 23.00 -19.44
N LYS A 107 -2.06 23.90 -20.06
CA LYS A 107 -2.64 25.08 -19.38
C LYS A 107 -3.68 24.71 -18.32
N GLU A 108 -4.46 23.66 -18.57
CA GLU A 108 -5.45 23.17 -17.61
C GLU A 108 -4.76 22.41 -16.47
N GLN A 109 -3.65 21.72 -16.74
CA GLN A 109 -2.81 21.10 -15.71
C GLN A 109 -2.20 22.16 -14.81
N GLU A 110 -1.60 23.22 -15.36
CA GLU A 110 -1.09 24.36 -14.58
C GLU A 110 -2.17 24.97 -13.68
N ALA A 111 -3.36 25.23 -14.23
CA ALA A 111 -4.48 25.76 -13.46
C ALA A 111 -4.98 24.77 -12.40
N ALA A 112 -4.94 23.46 -12.67
CA ALA A 112 -5.31 22.44 -11.72
C ALA A 112 -4.33 22.39 -10.54
N VAL A 113 -3.02 22.42 -10.81
CA VAL A 113 -1.96 22.47 -9.78
C VAL A 113 -2.14 23.72 -8.91
N GLU A 114 -2.40 24.89 -9.49
CA GLU A 114 -2.65 26.12 -8.71
C GLU A 114 -3.86 25.97 -7.77
N ILE A 115 -4.91 25.25 -8.19
CA ILE A 115 -6.08 24.96 -7.34
C ILE A 115 -5.68 24.01 -6.20
N LEU A 116 -4.89 22.97 -6.46
CA LEU A 116 -4.42 22.03 -5.44
C LEU A 116 -3.60 22.76 -4.38
N GLU A 117 -2.62 23.56 -4.81
CA GLU A 117 -1.75 24.35 -3.94
C GLU A 117 -2.55 25.35 -3.09
N ARG A 118 -3.45 26.13 -3.71
CA ARG A 118 -4.26 27.15 -3.02
C ARG A 118 -5.10 26.58 -1.88
N HIS A 119 -5.47 25.30 -1.99
CA HIS A 119 -6.31 24.61 -1.01
C HIS A 119 -5.54 23.64 -0.11
N ASN A 120 -4.20 23.67 -0.13
CA ASN A 120 -3.32 22.72 0.58
C ASN A 120 -3.77 21.26 0.37
N ALA A 121 -4.13 20.92 -0.86
CA ALA A 121 -4.72 19.62 -1.18
C ALA A 121 -3.74 18.46 -0.90
N GLU A 122 -2.44 18.70 -1.04
CA GLU A 122 -1.36 17.75 -0.75
C GLU A 122 -1.35 17.38 0.73
N ALA A 123 -1.50 18.36 1.63
CA ALA A 123 -1.52 18.12 3.07
C ALA A 123 -2.70 17.21 3.47
N VAL A 124 -3.88 17.50 2.91
CA VAL A 124 -5.07 16.68 3.10
C VAL A 124 -4.88 15.29 2.50
N LEU A 125 -4.28 15.18 1.31
CA LEU A 125 -4.00 13.91 0.65
C LEU A 125 -3.11 13.02 1.52
N LEU A 126 -1.97 13.53 1.98
CA LEU A 126 -1.04 12.79 2.85
C LEU A 126 -1.70 12.34 4.16
N ALA A 127 -2.40 13.25 4.84
CA ALA A 127 -3.14 12.93 6.06
C ALA A 127 -4.24 11.87 5.82
N SER A 128 -4.93 11.97 4.69
CA SER A 128 -6.00 11.04 4.33
C SER A 128 -5.50 9.67 3.91
N LEU A 129 -4.34 9.58 3.27
CA LEU A 129 -3.67 8.32 2.94
C LEU A 129 -3.20 7.59 4.21
N LEU A 130 -2.59 8.31 5.16
CA LEU A 130 -2.19 7.71 6.43
C LEU A 130 -3.42 7.20 7.22
N GLN A 131 -4.50 7.99 7.27
CA GLN A 131 -5.74 7.55 7.91
C GLN A 131 -6.33 6.31 7.21
N ALA A 132 -6.38 6.33 5.88
CA ALA A 132 -6.87 5.20 5.09
C ALA A 132 -6.04 3.93 5.35
N TYR A 133 -4.72 4.08 5.47
CA TYR A 133 -3.82 2.98 5.81
C TYR A 133 -4.14 2.40 7.18
N GLY A 134 -4.34 3.24 8.21
CA GLY A 134 -4.77 2.79 9.53
C GLY A 134 -6.10 2.03 9.49
N VAL A 135 -7.12 2.59 8.84
CA VAL A 135 -8.45 1.97 8.71
C VAL A 135 -8.38 0.60 8.03
N VAL A 136 -7.70 0.50 6.89
CA VAL A 136 -7.61 -0.74 6.12
C VAL A 136 -6.77 -1.78 6.85
N SER A 137 -5.71 -1.38 7.55
CA SER A 137 -4.88 -2.29 8.35
C SER A 137 -5.66 -2.91 9.52
N GLU A 138 -6.57 -2.15 10.13
CA GLU A 138 -7.37 -2.62 11.26
C GLU A 138 -8.63 -3.40 10.86
N GLN A 139 -9.30 -2.99 9.78
CA GLN A 139 -10.67 -3.42 9.45
C GLN A 139 -10.80 -4.04 8.06
N GLY A 140 -9.80 -3.87 7.21
CA GLY A 140 -9.83 -4.29 5.81
C GLY A 140 -9.21 -5.66 5.55
N SER A 141 -9.16 -5.99 4.27
CA SER A 141 -8.52 -7.16 3.70
C SER A 141 -7.16 -6.81 3.10
N TRP A 142 -6.31 -7.83 2.91
CA TRP A 142 -5.03 -7.66 2.21
C TRP A 142 -5.20 -7.06 0.81
N ASP A 143 -6.27 -7.44 0.09
CA ASP A 143 -6.56 -6.91 -1.24
C ASP A 143 -6.89 -5.40 -1.20
N GLU A 144 -7.57 -4.92 -0.16
CA GLU A 144 -7.82 -3.48 0.04
C GLU A 144 -6.52 -2.74 0.34
N LEU A 145 -5.63 -3.34 1.13
CA LEU A 145 -4.33 -2.75 1.45
C LEU A 145 -3.42 -2.68 0.22
N THR A 146 -3.39 -3.74 -0.60
CA THR A 146 -2.70 -3.77 -1.90
C THR A 146 -3.22 -2.65 -2.80
N ARG A 147 -4.55 -2.49 -2.93
CA ARG A 147 -5.14 -1.41 -3.74
C ARG A 147 -4.74 -0.02 -3.24
N LEU A 148 -4.74 0.19 -1.93
CA LEU A 148 -4.36 1.48 -1.34
C LEU A 148 -2.87 1.78 -1.56
N ARG A 149 -1.99 0.78 -1.41
CA ARG A 149 -0.57 0.90 -1.74
C ARG A 149 -0.37 1.29 -3.20
N ASP A 150 -1.05 0.63 -4.12
CA ASP A 150 -0.88 0.89 -5.55
C ASP A 150 -1.29 2.31 -5.92
N VAL A 151 -2.36 2.82 -5.30
CA VAL A 151 -2.73 4.23 -5.41
C VAL A 151 -1.62 5.14 -4.90
N TRP A 152 -1.04 4.83 -3.74
CA TRP A 152 0.01 5.66 -3.17
C TRP A 152 1.29 5.66 -4.02
N ARG A 153 1.74 4.49 -4.48
CA ARG A 153 2.89 4.35 -5.39
C ARG A 153 2.68 5.09 -6.70
N MET A 154 1.46 5.05 -7.25
CA MET A 154 1.12 5.82 -8.43
C MET A 154 1.25 7.32 -8.12
N ILE A 155 0.68 7.82 -7.01
CA ILE A 155 0.71 9.26 -6.67
C ILE A 155 2.16 9.73 -6.55
N LEU A 156 3.00 8.94 -5.88
CA LEU A 156 4.42 9.22 -5.72
C LEU A 156 5.13 9.44 -7.05
N THR A 157 4.84 8.61 -8.07
CA THR A 157 5.51 8.68 -9.38
C THR A 157 4.81 9.58 -10.39
N HIS A 158 3.71 10.23 -10.01
CA HIS A 158 2.94 11.08 -10.91
C HIS A 158 3.67 12.42 -11.16
N THR A 159 3.88 12.80 -12.41
CA THR A 159 4.70 13.98 -12.76
C THR A 159 4.16 15.33 -12.29
N LEU A 160 2.85 15.42 -12.06
CA LEU A 160 2.19 16.61 -11.49
C LEU A 160 2.10 16.59 -9.95
N TRP A 161 2.61 15.54 -9.30
CA TRP A 161 2.73 15.50 -7.84
C TRP A 161 3.93 16.34 -7.41
N GLN A 162 3.69 17.42 -6.68
CA GLN A 162 4.73 18.36 -6.24
C GLN A 162 4.55 18.70 -4.75
N PRO A 163 4.84 17.75 -3.83
CA PRO A 163 4.71 17.99 -2.41
C PRO A 163 5.69 19.07 -1.93
N THR A 164 5.25 19.85 -0.95
CA THR A 164 6.10 20.87 -0.31
C THR A 164 6.37 20.50 1.15
N ALA A 165 7.48 20.99 1.71
CA ALA A 165 7.77 20.83 3.14
C ALA A 165 6.63 21.36 4.03
N GLY A 166 6.00 22.46 3.60
CA GLY A 166 4.81 23.01 4.26
C GLY A 166 3.64 22.04 4.27
N ALA A 167 3.35 21.39 3.13
CA ALA A 167 2.27 20.40 3.04
C ALA A 167 2.52 19.18 3.95
N VAL A 168 3.76 18.71 4.07
CA VAL A 168 4.11 17.60 4.97
C VAL A 168 3.91 18.00 6.44
N ALA A 169 4.36 19.20 6.82
CA ALA A 169 4.17 19.71 8.18
C ALA A 169 2.68 19.96 8.53
N ASP A 170 1.92 20.51 7.58
CA ASP A 170 0.48 20.70 7.74
C ASP A 170 -0.24 19.35 7.87
N ALA A 171 0.11 18.37 7.02
CA ALA A 171 -0.43 17.01 7.09
C ALA A 171 -0.18 16.37 8.45
N SER A 172 1.04 16.48 8.99
CA SER A 172 1.41 15.87 10.28
C SER A 172 0.64 16.51 11.45
N THR A 173 0.28 17.79 11.33
CA THR A 173 -0.53 18.50 12.32
C THR A 173 -1.99 18.02 12.33
N VAL A 174 -2.52 17.60 11.17
CA VAL A 174 -3.95 17.29 11.02
C VAL A 174 -4.28 15.81 10.90
N ALA A 175 -3.27 14.94 10.70
CA ALA A 175 -3.42 13.51 10.41
C ALA A 175 -4.32 12.74 11.39
N GLY A 176 -4.37 13.14 12.66
CA GLY A 176 -5.16 12.48 13.69
C GLY A 176 -5.64 13.41 14.80
N PRO A 177 -6.27 12.86 15.86
CA PRO A 177 -6.69 13.63 17.04
C PRO A 177 -5.49 14.21 17.80
N THR A 178 -4.32 13.60 17.65
CA THR A 178 -3.04 14.06 18.17
C THR A 178 -2.13 14.37 17.00
N ALA A 179 -1.49 15.55 17.02
CA ALA A 179 -0.48 15.88 16.02
C ALA A 179 0.68 14.88 16.10
N ILE A 180 1.16 14.47 14.93
CA ILE A 180 2.33 13.62 14.78
C ILE A 180 3.47 14.42 14.15
N THR A 181 4.68 13.89 14.26
CA THR A 181 5.85 14.46 13.59
C THR A 181 5.80 14.17 12.08
N PRO A 182 6.45 15.00 11.24
CA PRO A 182 6.65 14.70 9.83
C PRO A 182 7.25 13.31 9.60
N ASP A 183 8.24 12.91 10.40
CA ASP A 183 8.89 11.60 10.26
C ASP A 183 7.91 10.45 10.57
N GLU A 184 7.06 10.56 11.59
CA GLU A 184 6.02 9.56 11.87
C GLU A 184 5.01 9.44 10.73
N LEU A 185 4.59 10.57 10.13
CA LEU A 185 3.72 10.58 8.95
C LEU A 185 4.38 9.84 7.78
N LEU A 186 5.63 10.19 7.46
CA LEU A 186 6.35 9.62 6.34
C LEU A 186 6.64 8.13 6.56
N ASN A 187 7.03 7.71 7.77
CA ASN A 187 7.25 6.30 8.08
C ASN A 187 5.97 5.46 7.89
N GLY A 188 4.80 6.00 8.24
CA GLY A 188 3.52 5.34 7.99
C GLY A 188 3.22 5.19 6.50
N LEU A 189 3.48 6.23 5.71
CA LEU A 189 3.29 6.20 4.26
C LEU A 189 4.34 5.35 3.53
N GLU A 190 5.58 5.30 4.04
CA GLU A 190 6.61 4.37 3.57
C GLU A 190 6.18 2.93 3.85
N SER A 191 5.66 2.64 5.05
CA SER A 191 5.16 1.31 5.40
C SER A 191 4.05 0.86 4.43
N LEU A 192 3.12 1.76 4.10
CA LEU A 192 2.11 1.51 3.07
C LEU A 192 2.78 1.25 1.71
N ALA A 193 3.70 2.11 1.27
CA ALA A 193 4.36 1.96 -0.03
C ALA A 193 5.18 0.68 -0.14
N ARG A 194 5.79 0.20 0.95
CA ARG A 194 6.58 -1.03 0.99
C ARG A 194 5.76 -2.29 1.19
N PHE A 195 4.48 -2.17 1.54
CA PHE A 195 3.61 -3.31 1.77
C PHE A 195 3.61 -4.28 0.58
N ILE A 196 3.72 -5.58 0.86
CA ILE A 196 3.50 -6.64 -0.12
C ILE A 196 2.75 -7.79 0.56
N SER A 197 1.69 -8.26 -0.10
CA SER A 197 0.94 -9.41 0.40
C SER A 197 1.70 -10.72 0.17
N GLU A 198 1.42 -11.74 0.99
CA GLU A 198 1.95 -13.09 0.76
C GLU A 198 1.57 -13.62 -0.63
N ARG A 199 0.35 -13.31 -1.09
CA ARG A 199 -0.12 -13.74 -2.42
C ARG A 199 0.75 -13.18 -3.54
N GLU A 200 1.15 -11.92 -3.45
CA GLU A 200 2.00 -11.25 -4.44
C GLU A 200 3.41 -11.84 -4.47
N LYS A 201 3.99 -12.17 -3.31
CA LYS A 201 5.29 -12.87 -3.23
C LYS A 201 5.24 -14.19 -4.02
N LEU A 202 4.16 -14.95 -3.87
CA LEU A 202 3.95 -16.19 -4.62
C LEU A 202 3.71 -15.94 -6.11
N GLN A 203 2.97 -14.88 -6.44
CA GLN A 203 2.63 -14.47 -7.82
C GLN A 203 3.86 -14.08 -8.64
N ILE A 204 4.87 -13.46 -8.00
CA ILE A 204 6.18 -13.17 -8.61
C ILE A 204 6.82 -14.47 -9.10
N VAL A 205 6.89 -15.48 -8.22
CA VAL A 205 7.45 -16.79 -8.57
C VAL A 205 6.63 -17.47 -9.67
N GLU A 206 5.30 -17.45 -9.55
CA GLU A 206 4.40 -18.05 -10.54
C GLU A 206 4.58 -17.43 -11.93
N THR A 207 4.62 -16.11 -12.00
CA THR A 207 4.72 -15.36 -13.25
C THR A 207 6.06 -15.58 -13.94
N ALA A 208 7.16 -15.46 -13.19
CA ALA A 208 8.50 -15.61 -13.74
C ALA A 208 8.82 -17.04 -14.19
N LEU A 209 8.18 -18.05 -13.59
CA LEU A 209 8.34 -19.46 -13.98
C LEU A 209 7.27 -19.95 -14.97
N GLY A 210 6.27 -19.13 -15.30
CA GLY A 210 5.10 -19.55 -16.08
C GLY A 210 4.26 -20.63 -15.38
N ALA A 211 4.33 -20.71 -14.05
CA ALA A 211 3.56 -21.67 -13.26
C ALA A 211 2.09 -21.23 -13.14
N ARG A 212 1.20 -22.20 -12.90
CA ARG A 212 -0.22 -21.92 -12.68
C ARG A 212 -0.44 -21.17 -11.36
N PRO A 213 -1.43 -20.27 -11.29
CA PRO A 213 -1.78 -19.62 -10.03
C PRO A 213 -2.13 -20.62 -8.91
N GLY A 214 -1.61 -20.40 -7.71
CA GLY A 214 -1.80 -21.24 -6.53
C GLY A 214 -0.90 -22.47 -6.47
N THR A 215 0.18 -22.53 -7.26
CA THR A 215 1.11 -23.68 -7.31
C THR A 215 2.49 -23.38 -6.73
N VAL A 216 2.63 -22.25 -6.04
CA VAL A 216 3.81 -21.93 -5.25
C VAL A 216 3.40 -21.83 -3.78
N GLU A 217 4.17 -22.44 -2.90
CA GLU A 217 3.98 -22.40 -1.45
C GLU A 217 5.22 -21.81 -0.77
N THR A 218 5.03 -21.07 0.31
CA THR A 218 6.15 -20.64 1.19
C THR A 218 6.30 -21.62 2.35
N ARG A 219 7.53 -22.04 2.64
CA ARG A 219 7.89 -22.85 3.81
C ARG A 219 9.03 -22.22 4.58
N ALA A 220 8.99 -22.31 5.91
CA ALA A 220 10.12 -21.98 6.75
C ALA A 220 11.03 -23.21 6.90
N VAL A 221 12.27 -23.11 6.43
CA VAL A 221 13.24 -24.21 6.46
C VAL A 221 14.44 -23.82 7.31
N LYS A 222 14.95 -24.78 8.08
CA LYS A 222 16.16 -24.64 8.88
C LYS A 222 17.38 -24.89 8.00
N MET A 223 18.25 -23.88 7.85
CA MET A 223 19.45 -23.92 7.02
C MET A 223 20.69 -23.55 7.83
N ASN A 224 21.81 -24.20 7.51
CA ASN A 224 23.13 -23.85 8.04
C ASN A 224 23.82 -22.96 7.00
N ARG A 225 24.03 -21.69 7.31
CA ARG A 225 24.55 -20.69 6.34
C ARG A 225 26.08 -20.68 6.21
N GLY A 226 26.82 -21.46 7.00
CA GLY A 226 28.27 -21.60 6.83
C GLY A 226 29.00 -22.18 8.05
N PRO A 227 30.35 -22.29 7.98
CA PRO A 227 31.18 -22.72 9.09
C PRO A 227 31.18 -21.65 10.19
N GLY A 228 30.53 -21.94 11.32
CA GLY A 228 30.40 -21.02 12.47
C GLY A 228 28.96 -20.64 12.80
N ASP A 229 27.99 -20.99 11.94
CA ASP A 229 26.57 -20.86 12.24
C ASP A 229 26.16 -21.94 13.27
N SER A 230 26.06 -21.54 14.54
CA SER A 230 25.83 -22.45 15.68
C SER A 230 24.37 -22.88 15.85
N GLY A 231 23.48 -22.44 14.97
CA GLY A 231 22.06 -22.77 14.99
C GLY A 231 21.47 -22.71 13.58
N ALA A 232 20.49 -23.55 13.29
CA ALA A 232 19.88 -23.54 11.97
C ALA A 232 19.01 -22.28 11.81
N THR A 233 19.47 -21.34 10.98
CA THR A 233 18.73 -20.13 10.62
C THR A 233 17.44 -20.54 9.89
N LEU A 234 16.30 -19.99 10.30
CA LEU A 234 15.05 -20.18 9.57
C LEU A 234 15.05 -19.29 8.34
N VAL A 235 14.86 -19.88 7.17
CA VAL A 235 14.79 -19.16 5.91
C VAL A 235 13.49 -19.45 5.18
N ALA A 236 13.05 -18.53 4.34
CA ALA A 236 11.90 -18.75 3.48
C ALA A 236 12.32 -19.52 2.22
N GLU A 237 11.67 -20.65 2.03
CA GLU A 237 11.74 -21.46 0.82
C GLU A 237 10.43 -21.28 0.04
N PHE A 238 10.56 -20.89 -1.23
CA PHE A 238 9.46 -20.92 -2.20
C PHE A 238 9.49 -22.26 -2.92
N VAL A 239 8.43 -23.06 -2.76
CA VAL A 239 8.33 -24.40 -3.33
C VAL A 239 7.36 -24.38 -4.50
N VAL A 240 7.86 -24.69 -5.69
CA VAL A 240 7.08 -24.75 -6.93
C VAL A 240 6.55 -26.17 -7.10
N VAL A 241 5.25 -26.36 -6.91
CA VAL A 241 4.60 -27.67 -7.04
C VAL A 241 4.04 -27.94 -8.44
N ASP A 242 4.06 -26.95 -9.33
CA ASP A 242 3.64 -27.12 -10.73
C ASP A 242 4.65 -27.98 -11.50
N PRO A 243 4.27 -29.18 -12.01
CA PRO A 243 5.18 -29.98 -12.82
C PRO A 243 5.51 -29.34 -14.19
N ASP A 244 4.67 -28.42 -14.68
CA ASP A 244 4.84 -27.81 -16.00
C ASP A 244 5.71 -26.55 -15.96
N ALA A 245 6.02 -26.03 -14.76
CA ALA A 245 6.93 -24.91 -14.59
C ALA A 245 8.37 -25.31 -14.89
N VAL A 246 9.16 -24.36 -15.39
CA VAL A 246 10.56 -24.64 -15.77
C VAL A 246 11.48 -23.72 -14.99
N LEU A 247 12.22 -24.30 -14.04
CA LEU A 247 13.24 -23.59 -13.30
C LEU A 247 14.60 -23.67 -14.01
N THR A 248 14.92 -22.63 -14.77
CA THR A 248 16.24 -22.45 -15.43
C THR A 248 17.12 -21.49 -14.62
N PRO A 249 18.46 -21.44 -14.84
CA PRO A 249 19.32 -20.44 -14.21
C PRO A 249 18.85 -18.99 -14.43
N VAL A 250 18.39 -18.68 -15.65
CA VAL A 250 17.87 -17.36 -16.01
C VAL A 250 16.58 -17.05 -15.24
N ALA A 251 15.63 -17.98 -15.23
CA ALA A 251 14.36 -17.80 -14.53
C ALA A 251 14.57 -17.72 -13.00
N ALA A 252 15.49 -18.52 -12.46
CA ALA A 252 15.91 -18.45 -11.07
C ALA A 252 16.48 -17.07 -10.71
N LYS A 253 17.41 -16.55 -11.50
CA LYS A 253 17.97 -15.20 -11.29
C LYS A 253 16.88 -14.13 -11.32
N THR A 254 15.95 -14.19 -12.29
CA THR A 254 14.82 -13.27 -12.37
C THR A 254 13.96 -13.32 -11.10
N VAL A 255 13.53 -14.52 -10.68
CA VAL A 255 12.72 -14.68 -9.46
C VAL A 255 13.44 -14.14 -8.23
N LEU A 256 14.73 -14.49 -8.05
CA LEU A 256 15.52 -14.06 -6.90
C LEU A 256 15.70 -12.52 -6.89
N THR A 257 15.83 -11.92 -8.07
CA THR A 257 15.93 -10.45 -8.24
C THR A 257 14.61 -9.78 -7.86
N GLU A 258 13.48 -10.27 -8.39
CA GLU A 258 12.15 -9.69 -8.13
C GLU A 258 11.73 -9.89 -6.66
N LEU A 259 11.97 -11.06 -6.07
CA LEU A 259 11.72 -11.30 -4.65
C LEU A 259 12.60 -10.42 -3.76
N ARG A 260 13.87 -10.20 -4.12
CA ARG A 260 14.76 -9.29 -3.38
C ARG A 260 14.24 -7.86 -3.39
N ALA A 261 13.59 -7.41 -4.46
CA ALA A 261 13.01 -6.08 -4.56
C ALA A 261 11.88 -5.82 -3.55
N VAL A 262 11.17 -6.87 -3.15
CA VAL A 262 9.92 -6.74 -2.39
C VAL A 262 9.99 -7.31 -0.97
N LEU A 263 10.96 -8.17 -0.68
CA LEU A 263 11.14 -8.71 0.66
C LEU A 263 11.80 -7.66 1.57
N PRO A 264 11.27 -7.47 2.79
CA PRO A 264 11.76 -6.44 3.71
C PRO A 264 13.25 -6.65 4.04
N ALA A 265 13.96 -5.53 4.22
CA ALA A 265 15.31 -5.53 4.77
C ALA A 265 15.32 -6.13 6.19
N PRO A 266 16.46 -6.66 6.67
CA PRO A 266 16.53 -7.27 7.99
C PRO A 266 16.10 -6.26 9.06
N ILE A 267 15.03 -6.57 9.79
CA ILE A 267 14.71 -5.90 11.06
C ILE A 267 15.22 -6.80 12.19
N GLY A 268 16.54 -7.01 12.25
CA GLY A 268 17.19 -7.83 13.28
C GLY A 268 17.36 -9.33 12.96
N GLU A 269 17.88 -10.09 13.94
CA GLU A 269 18.05 -11.54 13.84
C GLU A 269 16.69 -12.25 13.85
N LEU A 270 16.48 -13.18 12.92
CA LEU A 270 15.31 -14.04 12.85
C LEU A 270 15.16 -14.87 14.13
N THR A 271 14.09 -14.64 14.89
CA THR A 271 13.76 -15.45 16.07
C THR A 271 12.56 -16.35 15.78
N LEU A 272 12.36 -17.38 16.60
CA LEU A 272 11.14 -18.21 16.54
C LEU A 272 9.85 -17.39 16.79
N GLU A 273 9.98 -16.20 17.39
CA GLU A 273 8.89 -15.28 17.72
C GLU A 273 8.61 -14.29 16.57
N ASN A 274 9.55 -14.10 15.64
CA ASN A 274 9.38 -13.30 14.43
C ASN A 274 9.98 -14.02 13.20
N PRO A 275 9.26 -15.00 12.61
CA PRO A 275 9.76 -15.85 11.54
C PRO A 275 9.66 -15.19 10.15
N GLU A 276 9.40 -13.88 10.06
CA GLU A 276 9.19 -13.23 8.77
C GLU A 276 10.41 -13.39 7.86
N PRO A 277 10.23 -13.83 6.60
CA PRO A 277 11.31 -13.99 5.63
C PRO A 277 12.22 -12.76 5.54
N ASN A 278 13.47 -12.87 5.99
CA ASN A 278 14.46 -11.82 5.75
C ASN A 278 14.94 -11.88 4.29
N ASN A 279 15.07 -10.73 3.64
CA ASN A 279 15.60 -10.64 2.28
C ASN A 279 17.07 -11.10 2.12
N GLU A 280 17.80 -11.36 3.21
CA GLU A 280 19.18 -11.86 3.19
C GLU A 280 19.35 -13.24 2.56
N TYR A 281 18.34 -14.12 2.67
CA TYR A 281 18.41 -15.46 2.12
C TYR A 281 17.09 -15.83 1.47
N ILE A 282 17.14 -16.15 0.19
CA ILE A 282 15.97 -16.60 -0.59
C ILE A 282 16.32 -17.94 -1.23
N GLN A 283 15.43 -18.91 -1.07
CA GLN A 283 15.54 -20.19 -1.75
C GLN A 283 14.29 -20.50 -2.56
N LEU A 284 14.51 -21.04 -3.74
CA LEU A 284 13.49 -21.51 -4.66
C LEU A 284 13.74 -22.99 -4.96
N THR A 285 12.76 -23.85 -4.71
CA THR A 285 12.88 -25.30 -4.92
C THR A 285 11.80 -25.77 -5.88
N HIS A 286 12.19 -26.57 -6.86
CA HIS A 286 11.28 -27.23 -7.79
C HIS A 286 11.43 -28.75 -7.68
N PRO A 287 10.61 -29.43 -6.84
CA PRO A 287 10.77 -30.86 -6.56
C PRO A 287 10.67 -31.75 -7.81
N SER A 288 9.76 -31.41 -8.75
CA SER A 288 9.52 -32.23 -9.94
C SER A 288 10.73 -32.28 -10.89
N THR A 289 11.40 -31.15 -11.11
CA THR A 289 12.63 -31.08 -11.92
C THR A 289 13.89 -31.38 -11.09
N ARG A 290 13.75 -31.52 -9.77
CA ARG A 290 14.85 -31.66 -8.81
C ARG A 290 15.85 -30.51 -8.91
N SER A 291 15.36 -29.32 -9.18
CA SER A 291 16.17 -28.10 -9.30
C SER A 291 15.98 -27.22 -8.07
N ARG A 292 17.01 -26.47 -7.69
CA ARG A 292 16.95 -25.46 -6.64
C ARG A 292 17.76 -24.24 -7.04
N ALA A 293 17.36 -23.07 -6.59
CA ALA A 293 18.14 -21.85 -6.66
C ALA A 293 18.19 -21.20 -5.28
N LEU A 294 19.32 -20.59 -4.96
CA LEU A 294 19.50 -19.89 -3.70
C LEU A 294 20.28 -18.60 -3.90
N ALA A 295 19.92 -17.59 -3.11
CA ALA A 295 20.64 -16.34 -2.99
C ALA A 295 20.88 -16.02 -1.52
N ASP A 296 22.13 -16.04 -1.09
CA ASP A 296 22.59 -15.50 0.18
C ASP A 296 23.25 -14.13 -0.06
N PHE A 297 22.52 -13.06 0.20
CA PHE A 297 22.99 -11.69 -0.03
C PHE A 297 24.02 -11.22 1.01
N LYS A 298 24.08 -11.88 2.17
CA LYS A 298 25.06 -11.56 3.22
C LYS A 298 26.42 -12.17 2.88
N GLU A 299 26.42 -13.44 2.51
CA GLU A 299 27.64 -14.18 2.13
C GLU A 299 28.01 -14.00 0.65
N GLN A 300 27.21 -13.24 -0.11
CA GLN A 300 27.37 -13.00 -1.55
C GLN A 300 27.46 -14.29 -2.37
N TYR A 301 26.59 -15.26 -2.05
CA TYR A 301 26.59 -16.59 -2.65
C TYR A 301 25.28 -16.83 -3.40
N TYR A 302 25.37 -17.04 -4.72
CA TYR A 302 24.21 -17.17 -5.61
C TYR A 302 24.43 -18.38 -6.52
N VAL A 303 23.58 -19.39 -6.43
CA VAL A 303 23.77 -20.63 -7.20
C VAL A 303 22.44 -21.23 -7.62
N PHE A 304 22.41 -21.73 -8.84
CA PHE A 304 21.41 -22.64 -9.35
C PHE A 304 21.98 -24.06 -9.37
N VAL A 305 21.20 -25.02 -8.91
CA VAL A 305 21.60 -26.42 -8.82
C VAL A 305 20.52 -27.28 -9.47
N ASP A 306 20.92 -28.02 -10.50
CA ASP A 306 20.13 -29.09 -11.09
C ASP A 306 20.62 -30.43 -10.55
N LEU A 307 19.89 -31.02 -9.60
CA LEU A 307 20.25 -32.29 -8.99
C LEU A 307 20.01 -33.48 -9.93
N ALA A 308 19.20 -33.33 -10.97
CA ALA A 308 18.98 -34.37 -11.96
C ALA A 308 20.15 -34.44 -12.95
N ALA A 309 20.68 -33.28 -13.36
CA ALA A 309 21.85 -33.18 -14.22
C ALA A 309 23.19 -33.27 -13.46
N GLY A 310 23.19 -33.03 -12.14
CA GLY A 310 24.40 -32.92 -11.32
C GLY A 310 25.22 -31.68 -11.67
N VAL A 311 24.55 -30.59 -12.04
CA VAL A 311 25.16 -29.34 -12.49
C VAL A 311 24.85 -28.24 -11.48
N ASP A 312 25.90 -27.54 -11.06
CA ASP A 312 25.82 -26.33 -10.24
C ASP A 312 26.31 -25.16 -11.10
N GLU A 313 25.54 -24.10 -11.17
CA GLU A 313 25.84 -22.89 -11.93
C GLU A 313 25.79 -21.67 -11.01
N GLU A 314 26.90 -20.93 -10.96
CA GLU A 314 26.97 -19.66 -10.23
C GLU A 314 26.14 -18.62 -10.97
N LEU A 315 25.27 -17.93 -10.23
CA LEU A 315 24.44 -16.87 -10.78
C LEU A 315 25.13 -15.53 -10.55
N ASP A 316 24.99 -14.58 -11.48
CA ASP A 316 25.34 -13.20 -11.15
C ASP A 316 24.46 -12.72 -9.99
N ARG A 317 24.99 -11.75 -9.24
CA ARG A 317 24.27 -11.11 -8.14
C ARG A 317 22.89 -10.60 -8.60
N PRO A 318 21.79 -11.07 -7.97
CA PRO A 318 20.42 -10.66 -8.28
C PRO A 318 20.08 -9.33 -7.60
N ASP A 319 20.59 -8.23 -8.14
CA ASP A 319 20.29 -6.88 -7.64
C ASP A 319 19.03 -6.32 -8.34
N PRO A 320 17.97 -6.00 -7.60
CA PRO A 320 16.79 -5.39 -8.19
C PRO A 320 17.07 -3.95 -8.63
N PRO A 321 16.44 -3.47 -9.71
CA PRO A 321 16.41 -2.04 -9.98
C PRO A 321 15.67 -1.33 -8.84
N VAL A 322 16.18 -0.16 -8.44
CA VAL A 322 15.47 0.73 -7.52
C VAL A 322 14.15 1.11 -8.17
N ALA A 323 13.04 0.90 -7.47
CA ALA A 323 11.73 1.23 -8.02
C ALA A 323 11.56 2.76 -8.04
N ASP A 324 10.92 3.30 -9.09
CA ASP A 324 10.78 4.76 -9.24
C ASP A 324 10.15 5.43 -8.02
N TRP A 325 9.15 4.79 -7.40
CA TRP A 325 8.49 5.30 -6.20
C TRP A 325 9.39 5.36 -4.95
N GLU A 326 10.48 4.58 -4.89
CA GLU A 326 11.45 4.65 -3.78
C GLU A 326 12.24 5.95 -3.85
N ASN A 327 12.67 6.36 -5.05
CA ASN A 327 13.36 7.64 -5.24
C ASN A 327 12.45 8.82 -4.87
N GLU A 328 11.16 8.72 -5.19
CA GLU A 328 10.17 9.76 -4.86
C GLU A 328 9.85 9.82 -3.36
N LEU A 329 9.89 8.68 -2.65
CA LEU A 329 9.84 8.67 -1.19
C LEU A 329 11.08 9.34 -0.58
N ASP A 330 12.28 9.02 -1.08
CA ASP A 330 13.52 9.66 -0.60
C ASP A 330 13.47 11.19 -0.84
N ALA A 331 12.92 11.62 -1.97
CA ALA A 331 12.66 13.04 -2.25
C ALA A 331 11.67 13.64 -1.23
N LEU A 332 10.60 12.93 -0.89
CA LEU A 332 9.63 13.35 0.13
C LEU A 332 10.27 13.48 1.53
N TYR A 333 11.14 12.55 1.93
CA TYR A 333 11.93 12.63 3.17
C TYR A 333 12.93 13.80 3.15
N SER A 334 13.46 14.17 1.99
CA SER A 334 14.39 15.30 1.90
C SER A 334 13.73 16.64 2.26
N LEU A 335 12.39 16.75 2.16
CA LEU A 335 11.64 17.96 2.51
C LEU A 335 11.58 18.22 4.02
N THR A 336 11.88 17.22 4.87
CA THR A 336 11.82 17.36 6.34
C THR A 336 13.19 17.66 6.97
N ARG A 337 14.26 17.68 6.17
CA ARG A 337 15.64 17.95 6.61
C ARG A 337 16.02 19.42 6.50
#